data_AF-A0A6A6LC08-F1
#
_entry.id   AF-A0A6A6LC08-F1
#
_cell.length_a   1.000
_cell.length_b   1.000
_cell.length_c   1.000
_cell.angle_alpha   90.00
_cell.angle_beta   90.00
_cell.angle_gamma   90.00
#
_symmetry.space_group_name_H-M   'P 1'
#
loop_
_entity.id
_entity.type
_entity.pdbx_description
1 polymer ?
#
loop_
_entity_poly.entity_id
_entity_poly.type
_entity_poly.pdbx_seq_one_letter_code
_entity_poly.pdbx_strand_id
1 'polypeptide(L)'
;MATQGFASPFDSENHHPFCNPLVSSSPPHWKKATESLQCAHFGEVSQMVSQFANAKTVDIQGTTLTVARRGEVRVLLDEVAARDRVAKSANCVAVNISRGTDTYGVTTGFCATSHRRTSKTGDLRTELIRGTITASGDLVPLSYIAGLLTGRHNSKVETPQGKRLLPRKL
;
A
#
# COMPACT_ATOMS: atom_id res chain seq x y z
N MET A 1 45.73 -41.26 -3.16
CA MET A 1 45.33 -40.05 -2.39
C MET A 1 44.34 -39.28 -3.24
N ALA A 2 43.05 -39.47 -2.98
CA ALA A 2 41.97 -38.94 -3.81
C ALA A 2 41.55 -37.55 -3.34
N THR A 3 41.47 -36.62 -4.28
CA THR A 3 40.88 -35.29 -4.16
C THR A 3 39.36 -35.41 -4.05
N GLN A 4 38.73 -34.80 -3.05
CA GLN A 4 37.28 -34.57 -3.04
C GLN A 4 36.99 -33.12 -2.66
N GLY A 5 36.26 -32.45 -3.54
CA GLY A 5 35.92 -31.04 -3.51
C GLY A 5 34.79 -30.71 -2.54
N PHE A 6 34.73 -29.41 -2.22
CA PHE A 6 33.67 -28.75 -1.48
C PHE A 6 32.31 -28.92 -2.16
N ALA A 7 31.30 -29.39 -1.41
CA ALA A 7 29.90 -29.31 -1.79
C ALA A 7 29.18 -28.26 -0.92
N SER A 8 28.51 -27.30 -1.57
CA SER A 8 27.67 -26.28 -0.92
C SER A 8 26.28 -26.84 -0.62
N PRO A 9 25.60 -26.46 0.49
CA PRO A 9 24.38 -27.12 0.96
C PRO A 9 23.09 -26.59 0.34
N PHE A 10 23.12 -26.06 -0.88
CA PHE A 10 21.95 -25.51 -1.56
C PHE A 10 21.30 -26.51 -2.51
N ASP A 11 20.90 -27.67 -1.98
CA ASP A 11 20.00 -28.59 -2.67
C ASP A 11 18.87 -28.99 -1.71
N SER A 12 17.78 -28.21 -1.73
CA SER A 12 16.45 -28.76 -1.45
C SER A 12 15.42 -28.00 -2.27
N GLU A 13 14.91 -28.69 -3.28
CA GLU A 13 13.79 -28.26 -4.11
C GLU A 13 12.54 -28.07 -3.25
N ASN A 14 12.18 -26.82 -2.95
CA ASN A 14 10.83 -26.47 -2.57
C ASN A 14 10.24 -25.61 -3.69
N HIS A 15 9.43 -26.26 -4.53
CA HIS A 15 8.62 -25.63 -5.57
C HIS A 15 7.67 -24.60 -4.93
N HIS A 16 8.06 -23.33 -4.95
CA HIS A 16 7.17 -22.22 -4.66
C HIS A 16 6.24 -21.98 -5.85
N PRO A 17 4.90 -21.96 -5.70
CA PRO A 17 3.95 -21.86 -6.80
C PRO A 17 3.81 -20.43 -7.36
N PHE A 18 4.76 -19.53 -7.09
CA PHE A 18 4.64 -18.10 -7.38
C PHE A 18 5.46 -17.62 -8.58
N CYS A 19 6.32 -18.48 -9.15
CA CYS A 19 7.10 -18.13 -10.33
C CYS A 19 6.74 -19.06 -11.49
N ASN A 20 5.79 -18.64 -12.33
CA ASN A 20 5.68 -19.20 -13.68
C ASN A 20 6.86 -18.67 -14.51
N PRO A 21 7.73 -19.54 -15.08
CA PRO A 21 8.72 -19.11 -16.04
C PRO A 21 8.03 -19.03 -17.41
N LEU A 22 7.22 -18.01 -17.62
CA LEU A 22 6.75 -17.65 -18.95
C LEU A 22 7.22 -16.24 -19.26
N VAL A 23 8.27 -16.20 -20.08
CA VAL A 23 8.84 -15.03 -20.73
C VAL A 23 7.72 -14.12 -21.23
N SER A 24 7.53 -12.96 -20.59
CA SER A 24 6.62 -11.94 -21.10
C SER A 24 7.34 -11.18 -22.20
N SER A 25 6.79 -11.21 -23.41
CA SER A 25 7.22 -10.45 -24.60
C SER A 25 6.99 -8.94 -24.48
N SER A 26 6.78 -8.42 -23.28
CA SER A 26 6.55 -6.99 -23.05
C SER A 26 7.89 -6.25 -23.09
N PRO A 27 8.04 -5.20 -23.92
CA PRO A 27 9.22 -4.37 -23.85
C PRO A 27 9.38 -3.80 -22.43
N PRO A 28 10.62 -3.65 -21.96
CA PRO A 28 10.89 -3.14 -20.63
C PRO A 28 10.28 -1.75 -20.42
N HIS A 29 9.75 -1.49 -19.23
CA HIS A 29 8.97 -0.29 -18.91
C HIS A 29 9.71 1.03 -19.15
N TRP A 30 11.04 1.02 -19.30
CA TRP A 30 11.81 2.21 -19.70
C TRP A 30 11.39 2.74 -21.07
N LYS A 31 10.94 1.89 -22.01
CA LYS A 31 10.45 2.37 -23.32
C LYS A 31 9.22 3.26 -23.18
N LYS A 32 8.24 2.81 -22.38
CA LYS A 32 7.03 3.61 -22.07
C LYS A 32 7.38 4.92 -21.35
N ALA A 33 8.37 4.88 -20.46
CA ALA A 33 8.87 6.09 -19.80
C ALA A 33 9.51 7.05 -20.81
N THR A 34 10.33 6.55 -21.74
CA THR A 34 10.91 7.36 -22.82
C THR A 34 9.84 7.95 -23.73
N GLU A 35 8.83 7.17 -24.12
CA GLU A 35 7.69 7.63 -24.93
C GLU A 35 6.93 8.77 -24.23
N SER A 36 6.75 8.71 -22.91
CA SER A 36 6.09 9.80 -22.15
C SER A 36 6.85 11.13 -22.18
N LEU A 37 8.16 11.09 -22.46
CA LEU A 37 9.02 12.28 -22.58
C LEU A 37 9.09 12.82 -24.02
N GLN A 38 8.47 12.15 -25.01
CA GLN A 38 8.47 12.57 -26.41
C GLN A 38 7.39 13.63 -26.72
N CYS A 39 7.21 14.62 -25.84
CA CYS A 39 6.28 15.72 -26.06
C CYS A 39 6.98 17.08 -25.87
N ALA A 40 6.42 18.13 -26.47
CA ALA A 40 6.89 19.48 -26.19
C ALA A 40 6.55 19.83 -24.74
N HIS A 41 7.56 20.17 -23.94
CA HIS A 41 7.41 20.49 -22.52
C HIS A 41 6.30 21.54 -22.25
N PHE A 42 6.20 22.57 -23.10
CA PHE A 42 5.15 23.57 -23.00
C PHE A 42 3.73 22.98 -23.15
N GLY A 43 3.56 22.02 -24.05
CA GLY A 43 2.28 21.33 -24.25
C GLY A 43 1.88 20.49 -23.05
N GLU A 44 2.85 19.77 -22.47
CA GLU A 44 2.68 18.99 -21.24
C GLU A 44 2.25 19.87 -20.06
N VAL A 45 2.95 20.99 -19.85
CA VAL A 45 2.63 21.95 -18.78
C VAL A 45 1.28 22.63 -19.00
N SER A 46 0.96 23.02 -20.24
CA SER A 46 -0.33 23.62 -20.58
C SER A 46 -1.50 22.65 -20.33
N GLN A 47 -1.33 21.38 -20.73
CA GLN A 47 -2.30 20.32 -20.45
C GLN A 47 -2.46 20.10 -18.93
N MET A 48 -1.35 20.06 -18.19
CA MET A 48 -1.37 19.93 -16.73
C MET A 48 -2.12 21.10 -16.07
N VAL A 49 -1.85 22.35 -16.47
CA VAL A 49 -2.52 23.54 -15.93
C VAL A 49 -4.01 23.55 -16.29
N SER A 50 -4.38 23.15 -17.51
CA SER A 50 -5.78 23.02 -17.92
C SER A 50 -6.54 21.95 -17.14
N GLN A 51 -5.91 20.79 -16.92
CA GLN A 51 -6.46 19.73 -16.06
C GLN A 51 -6.60 20.22 -14.61
N PHE A 52 -5.64 20.98 -14.11
CA PHE A 52 -5.70 21.58 -12.77
C PHE A 52 -6.86 22.57 -12.62
N ALA A 53 -7.04 23.47 -13.59
CA ALA A 53 -8.03 24.55 -13.55
C ALA A 53 -9.48 24.05 -13.73
N ASN A 54 -9.69 23.04 -14.58
CA ASN A 54 -11.04 22.66 -15.03
C ASN A 54 -11.60 21.39 -14.37
N ALA A 55 -10.76 20.53 -13.77
CA ALA A 55 -11.26 19.28 -13.21
C ALA A 55 -12.07 19.53 -11.93
N LYS A 56 -13.37 19.21 -11.91
CA LYS A 56 -14.18 19.31 -10.66
C LYS A 56 -14.11 18.03 -9.80
N THR A 57 -13.80 16.90 -10.44
CA THR A 57 -13.74 15.57 -9.82
C THR A 57 -12.48 14.83 -10.28
N VAL A 58 -11.88 14.05 -9.40
CA VAL A 58 -10.76 13.15 -9.72
C VAL A 58 -11.19 11.74 -9.39
N ASP A 59 -11.19 10.87 -10.40
CA ASP A 59 -11.48 9.45 -10.23
C ASP A 59 -10.17 8.69 -9.95
N ILE A 60 -10.14 7.94 -8.85
CA ILE A 60 -8.96 7.19 -8.42
C ILE A 60 -9.19 5.70 -8.67
N GLN A 61 -8.56 5.19 -9.74
CA GLN A 61 -8.61 3.76 -10.11
C GLN A 61 -7.26 3.03 -9.87
N GLY A 62 -6.22 3.77 -9.47
CA GLY A 62 -4.89 3.24 -9.18
C GLY A 62 -3.90 3.19 -10.36
N THR A 63 -4.29 3.70 -11.54
CA THR A 63 -3.45 3.65 -12.75
C THR A 63 -3.19 5.01 -13.43
N THR A 64 -3.97 6.04 -13.11
CA THR A 64 -4.02 7.29 -13.90
C THR A 64 -4.05 8.55 -13.04
N LEU A 65 -3.26 8.57 -11.95
CA LEU A 65 -3.14 9.76 -11.11
C LEU A 65 -2.02 10.68 -11.62
N THR A 66 -2.32 11.94 -11.90
CA THR A 66 -1.35 12.98 -12.29
C THR A 66 -0.98 13.90 -11.12
N VAL A 67 0.10 14.68 -11.26
CA VAL A 67 0.70 15.49 -10.18
C VAL A 67 -0.34 16.41 -9.51
N ALA A 68 -0.32 16.39 -8.17
CA ALA A 68 -1.45 16.72 -7.33
C ALA A 68 -1.79 18.21 -7.16
N ARG A 69 -3.06 18.42 -6.81
CA ARG A 69 -3.78 19.68 -6.69
C ARG A 69 -3.72 20.26 -5.28
N ARG A 70 -3.74 21.59 -5.12
CA ARG A 70 -4.11 22.30 -3.87
C ARG A 70 -5.45 22.99 -4.11
N GLY A 71 -6.54 22.49 -3.51
CA GLY A 71 -7.89 23.05 -3.63
C GLY A 71 -8.99 22.06 -3.26
N GLU A 72 -10.23 22.55 -3.17
CA GLU A 72 -11.42 21.75 -2.84
C GLU A 72 -11.83 20.89 -4.04
N VAL A 73 -11.43 19.61 -4.02
CA VAL A 73 -11.61 18.67 -5.13
C VAL A 73 -12.35 17.45 -4.63
N ARG A 74 -13.46 17.09 -5.27
CA ARG A 74 -14.21 15.89 -4.92
C ARG A 74 -13.50 14.66 -5.49
N VAL A 75 -13.01 13.80 -4.61
CA VAL A 75 -12.42 12.51 -4.96
C VAL A 75 -13.54 11.49 -5.15
N LEU A 76 -13.56 10.82 -6.30
CA LEU A 76 -14.44 9.69 -6.57
C LEU A 76 -13.59 8.42 -6.64
N LEU A 77 -14.13 7.33 -6.10
CA LEU A 77 -13.53 6.01 -6.20
C LEU A 77 -14.33 5.22 -7.24
N ASP A 78 -13.67 4.73 -8.29
CA ASP A 78 -14.26 3.73 -9.19
C ASP A 78 -14.27 2.36 -8.49
N GLU A 79 -15.35 2.14 -7.72
CA GLU A 79 -15.59 0.87 -7.04
C GLU A 79 -15.65 -0.30 -8.04
N VAL A 80 -16.28 -0.11 -9.21
CA VAL A 80 -16.50 -1.20 -10.18
C VAL A 80 -15.17 -1.68 -10.73
N ALA A 81 -14.26 -0.76 -11.07
CA ALA A 81 -12.93 -1.12 -11.57
C ALA A 81 -12.00 -1.68 -10.47
N ALA A 82 -12.10 -1.19 -9.22
CA ALA A 82 -11.11 -1.50 -8.18
C ALA A 82 -11.52 -2.65 -7.24
N ARG A 83 -12.82 -2.81 -6.93
CA ARG A 83 -13.31 -3.65 -5.82
C ARG A 83 -12.86 -5.10 -5.93
N ASP A 84 -13.02 -5.72 -7.09
CA ASP A 84 -12.69 -7.13 -7.25
C ASP A 84 -11.19 -7.40 -7.08
N ARG A 85 -10.34 -6.50 -7.57
CA ARG A 85 -8.88 -6.63 -7.44
C ARG A 85 -8.43 -6.40 -6.00
N VAL A 86 -9.05 -5.45 -5.30
CA VAL A 86 -8.82 -5.20 -3.87
C VAL A 86 -9.28 -6.40 -3.03
N ALA A 87 -10.48 -6.93 -3.28
CA ALA A 87 -11.02 -8.09 -2.58
C ALA A 87 -10.17 -9.34 -2.80
N LYS A 88 -9.72 -9.59 -4.04
CA LYS A 88 -8.78 -10.69 -4.36
C LYS A 88 -7.48 -10.57 -3.58
N SER A 89 -6.91 -9.36 -3.49
CA SER A 89 -5.68 -9.11 -2.72
C SER A 89 -5.89 -9.36 -1.22
N ALA A 90 -6.99 -8.84 -0.66
CA ALA A 90 -7.32 -9.05 0.76
C ALA A 90 -7.53 -10.53 1.09
N ASN A 91 -8.26 -11.26 0.25
CA ASN A 91 -8.47 -12.71 0.42
C ASN A 91 -7.15 -13.48 0.31
N CYS A 92 -6.26 -13.09 -0.61
CA CYS A 92 -4.93 -13.70 -0.72
C CYS A 92 -4.14 -13.56 0.60
N VAL A 93 -4.14 -12.37 1.21
CA VAL A 93 -3.48 -12.15 2.51
C VAL A 93 -4.12 -12.99 3.60
N ALA A 94 -5.45 -13.04 3.67
CA ALA A 94 -6.17 -13.86 4.67
C ALA A 94 -5.83 -15.35 4.53
N VAL A 95 -5.77 -15.87 3.30
CA VAL A 95 -5.38 -17.25 3.01
C VAL A 95 -3.93 -17.51 3.45
N ASN A 96 -3.00 -16.61 3.14
CA ASN A 96 -1.60 -16.77 3.53
C ASN A 96 -1.41 -16.78 5.05
N ILE A 97 -2.16 -15.94 5.78
CA ILE A 97 -2.18 -15.97 7.24
C ILE A 97 -2.71 -17.30 7.75
N SER A 98 -3.84 -17.78 7.20
CA SER A 98 -4.46 -19.04 7.64
C SER A 98 -3.58 -20.27 7.39
N ARG A 99 -2.76 -20.22 6.35
CA ARG A 99 -1.78 -21.25 6.00
C ARG A 99 -0.50 -21.18 6.84
N GLY A 100 -0.35 -20.17 7.70
CA GLY A 100 0.89 -19.93 8.45
C GLY A 100 2.06 -19.52 7.55
N THR A 101 1.80 -18.95 6.37
CA THR A 101 2.85 -18.49 5.46
C THR A 101 3.57 -17.28 6.05
N ASP A 102 4.90 -17.35 6.10
CA ASP A 102 5.75 -16.23 6.53
C ASP A 102 5.60 -15.06 5.56
N THR A 103 5.00 -13.97 6.03
CA THR A 103 4.76 -12.73 5.30
C THR A 103 5.30 -11.58 6.15
N TYR A 104 6.27 -10.86 5.59
CA TYR A 104 6.98 -9.79 6.32
C TYR A 104 6.01 -8.74 6.89
N GLY A 105 6.11 -8.49 8.19
CA GLY A 105 5.29 -7.51 8.90
C GLY A 105 3.81 -7.88 9.05
N VAL A 106 3.41 -9.08 8.64
CA VAL A 106 2.06 -9.63 8.80
C VAL A 106 2.10 -10.80 9.77
N THR A 107 2.88 -11.84 9.46
CA THR A 107 3.10 -13.01 10.32
C THR A 107 4.52 -13.04 10.90
N THR A 108 5.36 -12.07 10.54
CA THR A 108 6.69 -11.86 11.12
C THR A 108 6.80 -10.52 11.83
N GLY A 109 7.80 -10.38 12.70
CA GLY A 109 8.19 -9.09 13.27
C GLY A 109 8.71 -8.09 12.22
N PHE A 110 9.08 -6.90 12.67
CA PHE A 110 9.57 -5.81 11.83
C PHE A 110 11.08 -5.60 12.01
N CYS A 111 11.74 -5.18 10.93
CA CYS A 111 13.16 -4.78 10.93
C CYS A 111 14.05 -5.85 11.57
N ALA A 112 14.86 -5.49 12.58
CA ALA A 112 15.78 -6.38 13.30
C ALA A 112 15.09 -7.59 13.94
N THR A 113 13.78 -7.51 14.18
CA THR A 113 12.97 -8.60 14.76
C THR A 113 12.21 -9.42 13.72
N SER A 114 12.49 -9.23 12.43
CA SER A 114 11.84 -9.95 11.32
C SER A 114 12.02 -11.46 11.34
N HIS A 115 13.00 -11.97 12.10
CA HIS A 115 13.16 -13.39 12.36
C HIS A 115 12.08 -13.96 13.32
N ARG A 116 11.34 -13.13 14.07
CA ARG A 116 10.25 -13.59 14.95
C ARG A 116 8.97 -13.83 14.17
N ARG A 117 8.25 -14.93 14.47
CA ARG A 117 6.95 -15.29 13.86
C ARG A 117 5.80 -15.11 14.86
N THR A 118 4.61 -14.82 14.35
CA THR A 118 3.39 -14.68 15.15
C THR A 118 2.15 -15.06 14.35
N SER A 119 1.19 -15.73 15.01
CA SER A 119 -0.17 -15.95 14.51
C SER A 119 -1.15 -14.85 14.97
N LYS A 120 -0.72 -13.98 15.88
CA LYS A 120 -1.51 -12.86 16.43
C LYS A 120 -1.33 -11.60 15.58
N THR A 121 -1.75 -11.67 14.32
CA THR A 121 -1.52 -10.61 13.32
C THR A 121 -2.20 -9.28 13.68
N GLY A 122 -3.37 -9.33 14.33
CA GLY A 122 -4.08 -8.14 14.83
C GLY A 122 -3.33 -7.40 15.94
N ASP A 123 -2.75 -8.14 16.87
CA ASP A 123 -1.96 -7.58 17.97
C ASP A 123 -0.65 -7.00 17.43
N LEU A 124 0.02 -7.72 16.52
CA LEU A 124 1.23 -7.25 15.86
C LEU A 124 1.02 -5.89 15.16
N ARG A 125 -0.10 -5.74 14.44
CA ARG A 125 -0.48 -4.46 13.80
C ARG A 125 -0.72 -3.35 14.82
N THR A 126 -1.34 -3.68 15.96
CA THR A 126 -1.63 -2.70 17.01
C THR A 126 -0.34 -2.21 17.68
N GLU A 127 0.58 -3.12 17.97
CA GLU A 127 1.90 -2.77 18.52
C GLU A 127 2.76 -2.00 17.54
N LEU A 128 2.66 -2.28 16.23
CA LEU A 128 3.32 -1.45 15.22
C LEU A 128 2.88 0.02 15.32
N ILE A 129 1.57 0.27 15.39
CA ILE A 129 1.04 1.64 15.48
C ILE A 129 1.50 2.32 16.78
N ARG A 130 1.51 1.59 17.91
CA ARG A 130 2.04 2.11 19.18
C ARG A 130 3.53 2.46 19.07
N GLY A 131 4.33 1.58 18.49
CA GLY A 131 5.78 1.78 18.33
C GLY A 131 6.12 2.97 17.43
N THR A 132 5.43 3.13 16.30
CA THR A 132 5.72 4.23 15.36
C THR A 132 5.27 5.60 15.87
N ILE A 133 4.16 5.68 16.61
CA ILE A 133 3.70 6.94 17.21
C ILE A 133 4.73 7.45 18.24
N THR A 134 5.24 6.56 19.10
CA THR A 134 6.25 6.93 20.11
C THR A 134 7.60 7.27 19.47
N ALA A 135 8.00 6.58 18.40
CA ALA A 135 9.26 6.86 17.70
C ALA A 135 9.24 8.19 16.94
N SER A 136 8.08 8.65 16.45
CA SER A 136 7.97 9.87 15.66
C SER A 136 7.75 11.15 16.45
N GLY A 137 7.45 11.10 17.76
CA GLY A 137 7.38 12.27 18.67
C GLY A 137 6.25 13.29 18.41
N ASP A 138 6.04 13.71 17.15
CA ASP A 138 5.22 14.85 16.75
C ASP A 138 3.91 14.47 16.01
N LEU A 139 3.70 13.19 15.73
CA LEU A 139 2.55 12.75 14.92
C LEU A 139 1.29 12.44 15.72
N VAL A 140 1.28 12.68 17.03
CA VAL A 140 0.11 12.41 17.89
C VAL A 140 -1.16 13.12 17.36
N PRO A 141 -1.13 14.43 17.00
CA PRO A 141 -2.31 15.10 16.45
C PRO A 141 -2.74 14.52 15.10
N LEU A 142 -1.78 14.17 14.23
CA LEU A 142 -2.04 13.63 12.90
C LEU A 142 -2.63 12.21 12.96
N SER A 143 -2.14 11.40 13.89
CA SER A 143 -2.64 10.04 14.13
C SER A 143 -4.10 10.02 14.59
N TYR A 144 -4.53 11.06 15.33
CA TYR A 144 -5.91 11.20 15.78
C TYR A 144 -6.87 11.51 14.63
N ILE A 145 -6.47 12.42 13.76
CA ILE A 145 -7.22 12.78 12.54
C ILE A 145 -7.33 11.57 11.61
N ALA A 146 -6.22 10.85 11.40
CA ALA A 146 -6.22 9.62 10.62
C ALA A 146 -7.12 8.53 11.23
N GLY A 147 -7.11 8.37 12.56
CA GLY A 147 -8.01 7.44 13.26
C GLY A 147 -9.49 7.75 13.05
N LEU A 148 -9.85 9.04 13.05
CA LEU A 148 -11.22 9.48 12.77
C LEU A 148 -11.61 9.19 11.31
N LEU A 149 -10.75 9.55 10.35
CA LEU A 149 -11.01 9.38 8.92
C LEU A 149 -11.09 7.91 8.50
N THR A 150 -10.32 7.04 9.16
CA THR A 150 -10.32 5.59 8.90
C THR A 150 -11.39 4.84 9.70
N GLY A 151 -12.26 5.54 10.42
CA GLY A 151 -13.40 4.93 11.10
C GLY A 151 -13.05 4.18 12.39
N ARG A 152 -11.93 4.50 13.04
CA ARG A 152 -11.48 3.78 14.24
C ARG A 152 -12.44 4.03 15.40
N HIS A 153 -13.03 2.97 15.95
CA HIS A 153 -14.08 3.02 16.97
C HIS A 153 -13.70 3.77 18.28
N ASN A 154 -12.40 3.87 18.58
CA ASN A 154 -11.90 4.59 19.74
C ASN A 154 -11.62 6.08 19.49
N SER A 155 -11.78 6.58 18.26
CA SER A 155 -11.60 7.99 17.91
C SER A 155 -12.89 8.78 18.20
N LYS A 156 -12.78 9.90 18.95
CA LYS A 156 -13.91 10.73 19.38
C LYS A 156 -13.64 12.21 19.08
N VAL A 157 -14.42 12.87 18.24
CA VAL A 157 -14.24 14.33 18.03
C VAL A 157 -15.36 15.09 18.69
N GLU A 158 -15.01 16.09 19.50
CA GLU A 158 -15.96 17.06 20.03
C GLU A 158 -15.84 18.34 19.20
N THR A 159 -16.96 18.83 18.67
CA THR A 159 -16.97 20.13 18.00
C THR A 159 -16.93 21.26 19.04
N PRO A 160 -16.54 22.49 18.66
CA PRO A 160 -16.58 23.65 19.56
C PRO A 160 -17.96 23.92 20.19
N GLN A 161 -19.04 23.34 19.63
CA GLN A 161 -20.40 23.41 20.14
C GLN A 161 -20.75 22.25 21.11
N GLY A 162 -19.77 21.45 21.54
CA GLY A 162 -19.95 20.33 22.47
C GLY A 162 -20.57 19.07 21.85
N LYS A 163 -20.72 19.01 20.52
CA LYS A 163 -21.32 17.85 19.84
C LYS A 163 -20.28 16.77 19.59
N ARG A 164 -20.52 15.55 20.10
CA ARG A 164 -19.70 14.37 19.83
C ARG A 164 -19.98 13.82 18.43
N LEU A 165 -18.95 13.79 17.60
CA LEU A 165 -18.92 13.10 16.32
C LEU A 165 -18.23 11.75 16.49
N LEU A 166 -19.00 10.69 16.27
CA LEU A 166 -18.48 9.34 16.14
C LEU A 166 -18.17 9.09 14.66
N PRO A 167 -17.12 8.31 14.34
CA PRO A 167 -16.90 7.84 12.99
C PRO A 167 -18.13 7.04 12.55
N ARG A 168 -18.97 7.63 11.69
CA ARG A 168 -20.05 6.89 11.03
C ARG A 168 -19.38 5.84 10.14
N LYS A 169 -19.80 4.59 10.27
CA LYS A 169 -19.49 3.56 9.28
C LYS A 169 -19.97 4.09 7.92
N LEU A 170 -19.03 4.34 7.01
CA LEU A 170 -19.30 4.37 5.58
C LEU A 170 -19.81 2.98 5.15
#